data_AF-K9KAY5-F1
#
_entry.id   AF-K9KAY5-F1
#
_cell.length_a   1.000
_cell.length_b   1.000
_cell.length_c   1.000
_cell.angle_alpha   90.00
_cell.angle_beta   90.00
_cell.angle_gamma   90.00
#
_symmetry.space_group_name_H-M   'P 1'
#
loop_
_entity.id
_entity.type
_entity.pdbx_description
1 polymer ?
#
loop_
_entity_poly.entity_id
_entity_poly.type
_entity_poly.pdbx_seq_one_letter_code
_entity_poly.pdbx_strand_id
1 'polypeptide(L)'
;AALLEPDEVLKEFVLPFLILDVEEVDLSLKIFIQTLEANACLEEYWLQTCSPFPLIFSLCQLLDCFSKYWQLPKEKRCLSLDGKDLVIHILELLCETVLANAKTFSPDTWIKSLSWLHRKLEQLDWTVGLRLKNFFEGHFKCEVPATLFEICKLSEDEWTSQAHPGYGPGTGLLAWMECCYISSSISERMLSLLVVDVGNPEEVRLFSKGFLVALVQVMPWCSPQEWQYLYQLTRRLLEKQLLHVPYSLEYIQFVPLLNLKPFAQELQLSVLFLRAFQFLCSQSCRNWLPMEGWSHVVKLLCGSLTNLLESVRLIQSVGPWAQGQEQDLTQETLFFYTQVFCHVLHIMAMLHQEVCEPLYVLALEILTCYETLSKTNPSVSSLLQKVNEQRFLKSIAENISPEERRQTLLQKISNF
;
A
#
# COMPACT_ATOMS: atom_id res chain seq x y z
N ALA A 1 -27.75 -2.42 -31.76
CA ALA A 1 -26.51 -1.86 -32.33
C ALA A 1 -25.86 -1.02 -31.24
N ALA A 2 -24.54 -1.13 -31.05
CA ALA A 2 -23.82 -0.17 -30.22
C ALA A 2 -23.99 1.23 -30.86
N LEU A 3 -24.07 2.26 -30.02
CA LEU A 3 -24.28 3.63 -30.49
C LEU A 3 -23.00 4.24 -31.13
N LEU A 4 -21.83 3.67 -30.81
CA LEU A 4 -20.51 4.04 -31.28
C LEU A 4 -19.62 2.78 -31.38
N GLU A 5 -18.70 2.76 -32.34
CA GLU A 5 -17.66 1.74 -32.47
C GLU A 5 -16.51 1.98 -31.46
N PRO A 6 -15.74 0.96 -31.03
CA PRO A 6 -14.74 1.11 -29.99
C PRO A 6 -13.61 2.10 -30.33
N ASP A 7 -13.24 2.22 -31.61
CA ASP A 7 -12.26 3.21 -32.05
C ASP A 7 -12.80 4.64 -32.03
N GLU A 8 -14.10 4.83 -32.32
CA GLU A 8 -14.79 6.11 -32.16
C GLU A 8 -14.83 6.53 -30.69
N VAL A 9 -15.13 5.58 -29.79
CA VAL A 9 -15.13 5.84 -28.34
C VAL A 9 -13.75 6.29 -27.88
N LEU A 10 -12.68 5.61 -28.31
CA LEU A 10 -11.31 6.00 -27.98
C LEU A 10 -10.97 7.41 -28.49
N LYS A 11 -11.33 7.73 -29.73
CA LYS A 11 -11.01 9.02 -30.36
C LYS A 11 -11.76 10.19 -29.73
N GLU A 12 -13.03 10.01 -29.40
CA GLU A 12 -13.88 11.11 -28.91
C GLU A 12 -13.83 11.26 -27.39
N PHE A 13 -13.72 10.16 -26.63
CA PHE A 13 -13.89 10.18 -25.17
C PHE A 13 -12.62 9.89 -24.37
N VAL A 14 -11.54 9.41 -25.00
CA VAL A 14 -10.32 9.01 -24.28
C VAL A 14 -9.12 9.85 -24.69
N LEU A 15 -8.73 9.83 -25.98
CA LEU A 15 -7.52 10.50 -26.46
C LEU A 15 -7.45 12.00 -26.13
N PRO A 16 -8.54 12.79 -26.25
CA PRO A 16 -8.49 14.21 -25.93
C PRO A 16 -8.15 14.45 -24.45
N PHE A 17 -8.63 13.57 -23.57
CA PHE A 17 -8.45 13.71 -22.13
C PHE A 17 -7.11 13.14 -21.64
N LEU A 18 -6.50 12.17 -22.35
CA LEU A 18 -5.14 11.73 -22.03
C LEU A 18 -4.06 12.78 -22.36
N ILE A 19 -4.36 13.73 -23.24
CA ILE A 19 -3.42 14.74 -23.74
C ILE A 19 -3.61 16.09 -23.03
N LEU A 20 -4.80 16.36 -22.50
CA LEU A 20 -5.16 17.61 -21.87
C LEU A 20 -5.12 17.46 -20.34
N ASP A 21 -4.49 18.41 -19.64
CA ASP A 21 -4.51 18.54 -18.18
C ASP A 21 -5.93 18.92 -17.70
N VAL A 22 -6.86 17.96 -17.70
CA VAL A 22 -8.31 18.18 -17.55
C VAL A 22 -8.84 17.39 -16.35
N GLU A 23 -9.90 17.86 -15.69
CA GLU A 23 -10.43 17.22 -14.47
C GLU A 23 -11.19 15.91 -14.78
N GLU A 24 -11.71 15.77 -16.00
CA GLU A 24 -12.55 14.64 -16.43
C GLU A 24 -11.79 13.36 -16.81
N VAL A 25 -10.47 13.30 -16.63
CA VAL A 25 -9.64 12.15 -17.04
C VAL A 25 -10.11 10.86 -16.37
N ASP A 26 -10.53 10.89 -15.10
CA ASP A 26 -11.05 9.70 -14.38
C ASP A 26 -12.25 9.05 -15.10
N LEU A 27 -13.14 9.87 -15.68
CA LEU A 27 -14.29 9.36 -16.43
C LEU A 27 -13.85 8.73 -17.74
N SER A 28 -12.95 9.40 -18.47
CA SER A 28 -12.36 8.89 -19.71
C SER A 28 -11.64 7.56 -19.51
N LEU A 29 -10.89 7.41 -18.41
CA LEU A 29 -10.22 6.15 -18.06
C LEU A 29 -11.25 5.04 -17.80
N LYS A 30 -12.34 5.32 -17.06
CA LYS A 30 -13.40 4.33 -16.82
C LYS A 30 -14.12 3.91 -18.10
N ILE A 31 -14.41 4.86 -19.00
CA ILE A 31 -14.97 4.58 -20.33
C ILE A 31 -13.99 3.69 -21.11
N PHE A 32 -12.69 3.96 -21.00
CA PHE A 32 -11.69 3.18 -21.73
C PHE A 32 -11.60 1.73 -21.22
N ILE A 33 -11.62 1.52 -19.89
CA ILE A 33 -11.69 0.17 -19.30
C ILE A 33 -12.89 -0.59 -19.85
N GLN A 34 -14.09 0.00 -19.77
CA GLN A 34 -15.31 -0.62 -20.28
C GLN A 34 -15.21 -0.95 -21.77
N THR A 35 -14.58 -0.08 -22.55
CA THR A 35 -14.38 -0.29 -23.99
C THR A 35 -13.41 -1.44 -24.25
N LEU A 36 -12.31 -1.54 -23.50
CA LEU A 36 -11.35 -2.65 -23.62
C LEU A 36 -11.99 -3.99 -23.24
N GLU A 37 -12.66 -4.04 -22.10
CA GLU A 37 -13.27 -5.27 -21.58
C GLU A 37 -14.43 -5.77 -22.45
N ALA A 38 -15.34 -4.88 -22.86
CA ALA A 38 -16.49 -5.25 -23.68
C ALA A 38 -16.09 -5.78 -25.06
N ASN A 39 -14.93 -5.36 -25.56
CA ASN A 39 -14.45 -5.67 -26.90
C ASN A 39 -13.25 -6.63 -26.91
N ALA A 40 -12.89 -7.22 -25.76
CA ALA A 40 -11.77 -8.15 -25.63
C ALA A 40 -11.94 -9.44 -26.47
N CYS A 41 -13.20 -9.83 -26.76
CA CYS A 41 -13.54 -11.05 -27.51
C CYS A 41 -13.90 -10.80 -28.98
N LEU A 42 -13.71 -9.58 -29.50
CA LEU A 42 -13.97 -9.32 -30.93
C LEU A 42 -13.02 -10.13 -31.81
N GLU A 43 -13.55 -10.69 -32.91
CA GLU A 43 -12.73 -11.42 -33.89
C GLU A 43 -11.77 -10.50 -34.65
N GLU A 44 -12.14 -9.24 -34.84
CA GLU A 44 -11.31 -8.23 -35.49
C GLU A 44 -10.57 -7.35 -34.46
N TYR A 45 -9.25 -7.25 -34.61
CA TYR A 45 -8.40 -6.50 -33.70
C TYR A 45 -8.52 -4.98 -33.94
N TRP A 46 -9.55 -4.38 -33.35
CA TRP A 46 -9.91 -2.97 -33.54
C TRP A 46 -8.80 -1.98 -33.10
N LEU A 47 -7.98 -2.32 -32.11
CA LEU A 47 -6.88 -1.46 -31.65
C LEU A 47 -5.79 -1.25 -32.71
N GLN A 48 -5.70 -2.10 -33.74
CA GLN A 48 -4.72 -1.92 -34.82
C GLN A 48 -4.86 -0.57 -35.51
N THR A 49 -6.10 -0.10 -35.69
CA THR A 49 -6.41 1.19 -36.34
C THR A 49 -6.13 2.39 -35.42
N CYS A 50 -5.90 2.13 -34.13
CA CYS A 50 -5.77 3.14 -33.08
C CYS A 50 -4.31 3.43 -32.67
N SER A 51 -3.32 2.84 -33.35
CA SER A 51 -1.89 3.01 -33.01
C SER A 51 -1.59 2.67 -31.53
N PRO A 52 -1.58 1.38 -31.16
CA PRO A 52 -1.59 0.97 -29.76
C PRO A 52 -0.31 1.34 -29.00
N PHE A 53 0.85 1.39 -29.64
CA PHE A 53 2.12 1.74 -28.99
C PHE A 53 2.17 3.20 -28.52
N PRO A 54 1.79 4.20 -29.35
CA PRO A 54 1.56 5.56 -28.86
C PRO A 54 0.57 5.66 -27.70
N LEU A 55 -0.52 4.89 -27.74
CA LEU A 55 -1.52 4.89 -26.67
C LEU A 55 -0.94 4.34 -25.35
N ILE A 56 -0.20 3.23 -25.41
CA ILE A 56 0.56 2.69 -24.28
C ILE A 56 1.49 3.76 -23.72
N PHE A 57 2.26 4.44 -24.58
CA PHE A 57 3.19 5.48 -24.15
C PHE A 57 2.47 6.65 -23.45
N SER A 58 1.33 7.12 -23.97
CA SER A 58 0.54 8.18 -23.32
C SER A 58 0.10 7.80 -21.91
N LEU A 59 -0.32 6.54 -21.69
CA LEU A 59 -0.64 6.05 -20.36
C LEU A 59 0.60 5.95 -19.46
N CYS A 60 1.75 5.57 -20.01
CA CYS A 60 3.02 5.59 -19.28
C CYS A 60 3.41 7.00 -18.84
N GLN A 61 3.21 8.02 -19.69
CA GLN A 61 3.44 9.42 -19.33
C GLN A 61 2.50 9.88 -18.21
N LEU A 62 1.23 9.49 -18.29
CA LEU A 62 0.25 9.76 -17.23
C LEU A 62 0.65 9.08 -15.92
N LEU A 63 1.17 7.86 -15.99
CA LEU A 63 1.67 7.14 -14.83
C LEU A 63 2.93 7.79 -14.23
N ASP A 64 3.84 8.27 -15.07
CA ASP A 64 5.06 8.98 -14.67
C ASP A 64 4.74 10.23 -13.84
N CYS A 65 3.65 10.93 -14.14
CA CYS A 65 3.20 12.10 -13.36
C CYS A 65 2.98 11.78 -11.87
N PHE A 66 2.69 10.52 -11.51
CA PHE A 66 2.52 10.12 -10.12
C PHE A 66 3.84 10.07 -9.33
N SER A 67 5.00 9.96 -9.99
CA SER A 67 6.32 10.00 -9.33
C SER A 67 6.61 11.35 -8.63
N LYS A 68 5.95 12.42 -9.10
CA LYS A 68 6.07 13.79 -8.57
C LYS A 68 4.75 14.35 -8.07
N TYR A 69 3.73 13.50 -7.93
CA TYR A 69 2.35 13.86 -7.60
C TYR A 69 2.19 14.98 -6.55
N TRP A 70 2.75 14.82 -5.35
CA TRP A 70 2.68 15.81 -4.26
C TRP A 70 3.49 17.09 -4.50
N GLN A 71 4.42 17.06 -5.46
CA GLN A 71 5.22 18.23 -5.87
C GLN A 71 4.51 19.05 -6.96
N LEU A 72 3.49 18.48 -7.61
CA LEU A 72 2.74 19.16 -8.67
C LEU A 72 1.78 20.21 -8.08
N PRO A 73 1.63 21.37 -8.74
CA PRO A 73 0.57 22.34 -8.45
C PRO A 73 -0.81 21.69 -8.44
N LYS A 74 -1.76 22.24 -7.68
CA LYS A 74 -3.13 21.69 -7.57
C LYS A 74 -3.80 21.58 -8.95
N GLU A 75 -3.56 22.56 -9.81
CA GLU A 75 -4.10 22.67 -11.15
C GLU A 75 -3.58 21.58 -12.11
N LYS A 76 -2.44 20.95 -11.79
CA LYS A 76 -1.84 19.87 -12.58
C LYS A 76 -2.13 18.48 -12.02
N ARG A 77 -2.79 18.39 -10.86
CA ARG A 77 -3.19 17.12 -10.25
C ARG A 77 -4.55 16.72 -10.81
N CYS A 78 -4.55 16.24 -12.05
CA CYS A 78 -5.75 15.87 -12.80
C CYS A 78 -6.41 14.56 -12.29
N LEU A 79 -5.64 13.70 -11.63
CA LEU A 79 -6.09 12.40 -11.12
C LEU A 79 -5.86 12.29 -9.63
N SER A 80 -6.70 11.54 -8.92
CA SER A 80 -6.41 11.08 -7.56
C SER A 80 -5.41 9.91 -7.56
N LEU A 81 -4.83 9.57 -6.41
CA LEU A 81 -4.03 8.34 -6.29
C LEU A 81 -4.87 7.07 -6.44
N ASP A 82 -6.19 7.14 -6.27
CA ASP A 82 -7.10 6.05 -6.63
C ASP A 82 -7.17 5.90 -8.17
N GLY A 83 -7.09 7.01 -8.91
CA GLY A 83 -6.98 7.03 -10.37
C GLY A 83 -5.70 6.37 -10.90
N LYS A 84 -4.63 6.31 -10.10
CA LYS A 84 -3.40 5.59 -10.45
C LYS A 84 -3.68 4.10 -10.69
N ASP A 85 -4.55 3.47 -9.90
CA ASP A 85 -4.94 2.07 -10.08
C ASP A 85 -5.69 1.86 -11.41
N LEU A 86 -6.52 2.83 -11.83
CA LEU A 86 -7.20 2.77 -13.13
C LEU A 86 -6.18 2.82 -14.27
N VAL A 87 -5.19 3.72 -14.21
CA VAL A 87 -4.15 3.83 -15.24
C VAL A 87 -3.32 2.54 -15.33
N ILE A 88 -2.92 1.98 -14.18
CA ILE A 88 -2.17 0.72 -14.13
C ILE A 88 -3.00 -0.41 -14.76
N HIS A 89 -4.28 -0.53 -14.39
CA HIS A 89 -5.15 -1.58 -14.89
C HIS A 89 -5.38 -1.48 -16.40
N ILE A 90 -5.61 -0.27 -16.93
CA ILE A 90 -5.72 -0.04 -18.37
C ILE A 90 -4.43 -0.42 -19.08
N LEU A 91 -3.27 -0.05 -18.52
CA LEU A 91 -1.98 -0.36 -19.10
C LEU A 91 -1.76 -1.88 -19.18
N GLU A 92 -2.11 -2.62 -18.13
CA GLU A 92 -2.07 -4.08 -18.09
C GLU A 92 -2.98 -4.69 -19.18
N LEU A 93 -4.27 -4.33 -19.20
CA LEU A 93 -5.23 -4.81 -20.19
C LEU A 93 -4.78 -4.51 -21.62
N LEU A 94 -4.30 -3.28 -21.88
CA LEU A 94 -3.87 -2.86 -23.20
C LEU A 94 -2.63 -3.63 -23.65
N CYS A 95 -1.65 -3.82 -22.76
CA CYS A 95 -0.46 -4.59 -23.06
C CYS A 95 -0.79 -6.06 -23.35
N GLU A 96 -1.61 -6.70 -22.53
CA GLU A 96 -2.06 -8.08 -22.75
C GLU A 96 -2.79 -8.23 -24.09
N THR A 97 -3.70 -7.31 -24.39
CA THR A 97 -4.47 -7.32 -25.65
C THR A 97 -3.56 -7.14 -26.86
N VAL A 98 -2.57 -6.23 -26.79
CA VAL A 98 -1.60 -6.00 -27.87
C VAL A 98 -0.67 -7.20 -28.05
N LEU A 99 -0.20 -7.83 -26.97
CA LEU A 99 0.62 -9.04 -27.01
C LEU A 99 -0.13 -10.23 -27.61
N ALA A 100 -1.38 -10.46 -27.19
CA ALA A 100 -2.21 -11.54 -27.73
C ALA A 100 -2.41 -11.40 -29.25
N ASN A 101 -2.41 -10.15 -29.75
CA ASN A 101 -2.56 -9.81 -31.16
C ASN A 101 -1.23 -9.47 -31.86
N ALA A 102 -0.06 -9.80 -31.29
CA ALA A 102 1.24 -9.48 -31.86
C ALA A 102 1.44 -10.01 -33.30
N LYS A 103 0.79 -11.14 -33.63
CA LYS A 103 0.84 -11.76 -34.97
C LYS A 103 0.13 -10.95 -36.07
N THR A 104 -0.71 -9.98 -35.69
CA THR A 104 -1.40 -9.10 -36.65
C THR A 104 -0.47 -8.02 -37.23
N PHE A 105 0.66 -7.77 -36.56
CA PHE A 105 1.71 -6.86 -37.01
C PHE A 105 2.73 -7.60 -37.88
N SER A 106 3.31 -6.90 -38.87
CA SER A 106 4.49 -7.41 -39.54
C SER A 106 5.68 -7.49 -38.54
N PRO A 107 6.59 -8.47 -38.65
CA PRO A 107 7.71 -8.60 -37.71
C PRO A 107 8.59 -7.34 -37.62
N ASP A 108 8.82 -6.67 -38.76
CA ASP A 108 9.59 -5.42 -38.81
C ASP A 108 8.86 -4.27 -38.09
N THR A 109 7.55 -4.15 -38.30
CA THR A 109 6.73 -3.16 -37.59
C THR A 109 6.72 -3.43 -36.08
N TRP A 110 6.56 -4.68 -35.65
CA TRP A 110 6.56 -5.06 -34.25
C TRP A 110 7.87 -4.68 -33.54
N ILE A 111 9.01 -5.09 -34.11
CA ILE A 111 10.35 -4.82 -33.54
C ILE A 111 10.63 -3.31 -33.49
N LYS A 112 10.28 -2.56 -34.54
CA LYS A 112 10.46 -1.11 -34.58
C LYS A 112 9.59 -0.40 -33.53
N SER A 113 8.34 -0.81 -33.39
CA SER A 113 7.41 -0.24 -32.41
C SER A 113 7.83 -0.54 -30.98
N LEU A 114 8.28 -1.76 -30.67
CA LEU A 114 8.85 -2.12 -29.37
C LEU A 114 10.09 -1.29 -29.05
N SER A 115 11.03 -1.18 -30.00
CA SER A 115 12.26 -0.41 -29.82
C SER A 115 11.98 1.09 -29.65
N TRP A 116 10.99 1.62 -30.38
CA TRP A 116 10.52 2.99 -30.22
C TRP A 116 9.95 3.22 -28.82
N LEU A 117 9.08 2.32 -28.34
CA LEU A 117 8.47 2.43 -27.02
C LEU A 117 9.54 2.34 -25.92
N HIS A 118 10.45 1.37 -25.98
CA HIS A 118 11.55 1.22 -25.02
C HIS A 118 12.35 2.51 -24.88
N ARG A 119 12.79 3.08 -26.01
CA ARG A 119 13.55 4.34 -26.03
C ARG A 119 12.77 5.53 -25.48
N LYS A 120 11.44 5.52 -25.62
CA LYS A 120 10.59 6.58 -25.06
C LYS A 120 10.46 6.48 -23.55
N LEU A 121 10.48 5.27 -22.99
CA LEU A 121 10.40 5.03 -21.55
C LEU A 121 11.68 5.42 -20.81
N GLU A 122 12.85 5.44 -21.46
CA GLU A 122 14.11 5.94 -20.89
C GLU A 122 14.01 7.39 -20.34
N GLN A 123 12.97 8.14 -20.76
CA GLN A 123 12.73 9.52 -20.33
C GLN A 123 11.83 9.62 -19.08
N LEU A 124 11.22 8.51 -18.68
CA LEU A 124 10.28 8.42 -17.56
C LEU A 124 10.97 7.81 -16.33
N ASP A 125 10.27 7.81 -15.20
CA ASP A 125 10.69 7.07 -14.03
C ASP A 125 10.82 5.56 -14.34
N TRP A 126 11.87 4.95 -13.81
CA TRP A 126 12.24 3.56 -14.09
C TRP A 126 11.16 2.56 -13.66
N THR A 127 10.35 2.89 -12.64
CA THR A 127 9.26 2.03 -12.19
C THR A 127 8.17 1.88 -13.26
N VAL A 128 7.99 2.89 -14.14
CA VAL A 128 7.07 2.83 -15.27
C VAL A 128 7.55 1.80 -16.30
N GLY A 129 8.85 1.78 -16.60
CA GLY A 129 9.46 0.77 -17.47
C GLY A 129 9.32 -0.63 -16.89
N LEU A 130 9.53 -0.79 -15.58
CA LEU A 130 9.40 -2.08 -14.91
C LEU A 130 7.97 -2.65 -14.95
N ARG A 131 6.93 -1.79 -14.96
CA ARG A 131 5.53 -2.21 -15.17
C ARG A 131 5.29 -2.86 -16.54
N LEU A 132 6.10 -2.51 -17.54
CA LEU A 132 6.05 -3.08 -18.88
C LEU A 132 6.98 -4.28 -19.06
N LYS A 133 7.54 -4.85 -17.97
CA LYS A 133 8.46 -5.99 -18.02
C LYS A 133 7.92 -7.14 -18.89
N ASN A 134 6.68 -7.56 -18.68
CA ASN A 134 6.09 -8.67 -19.43
C ASN A 134 5.89 -8.33 -20.91
N PHE A 135 5.64 -7.05 -21.22
CA PHE A 135 5.50 -6.56 -22.59
C PHE A 135 6.81 -6.59 -23.38
N PHE A 136 7.94 -6.40 -22.70
CA PHE A 136 9.28 -6.44 -23.29
C PHE A 136 9.99 -7.79 -23.16
N GLU A 137 9.34 -8.80 -22.59
CA GLU A 137 9.95 -10.10 -22.34
C GLU A 137 10.52 -10.72 -23.64
N GLY A 138 11.76 -11.22 -23.55
CA GLY A 138 12.48 -11.78 -24.70
C GLY A 138 13.08 -10.75 -25.67
N HIS A 139 12.82 -9.45 -25.47
CA HIS A 139 13.34 -8.36 -26.32
C HIS A 139 14.33 -7.46 -25.58
N PHE A 140 14.04 -7.10 -24.34
CA PHE A 140 14.88 -6.23 -23.51
C PHE A 140 15.06 -6.80 -22.10
N LYS A 141 16.19 -6.47 -21.47
CA LYS A 141 16.43 -6.78 -20.06
C LYS A 141 15.69 -5.78 -19.17
N CYS A 142 15.42 -6.16 -17.92
CA CYS A 142 14.80 -5.25 -16.97
C CYS A 142 15.83 -4.26 -16.41
N GLU A 143 15.65 -2.99 -16.72
CA GLU A 143 16.53 -1.90 -16.26
C GLU A 143 16.10 -1.42 -14.87
N VAL A 144 17.02 -1.40 -13.91
CA VAL A 144 16.74 -1.06 -12.51
C VAL A 144 17.91 -0.28 -11.87
N PRO A 145 17.67 0.45 -10.77
CA PRO A 145 18.74 1.12 -10.04
C PRO A 145 19.85 0.19 -9.58
N ALA A 146 21.10 0.64 -9.77
CA ALA A 146 22.29 -0.11 -9.37
C ALA A 146 22.29 -0.55 -7.90
N THR A 147 21.72 0.29 -7.03
CA THR A 147 21.61 0.03 -5.59
C THR A 147 20.75 -1.20 -5.26
N LEU A 148 19.90 -1.66 -6.18
CA LEU A 148 19.11 -2.87 -6.01
C LEU A 148 19.99 -4.13 -6.02
N PHE A 149 21.07 -4.14 -6.82
CA PHE A 149 22.04 -5.24 -6.87
C PHE A 149 22.84 -5.40 -5.58
N GLU A 150 22.90 -4.36 -4.74
CA GLU A 150 23.58 -4.41 -3.43
C GLU A 150 22.83 -5.29 -2.42
N ILE A 151 21.50 -5.43 -2.58
CA ILE A 151 20.65 -6.16 -1.62
C ILE A 151 19.90 -7.35 -2.22
N CYS A 152 19.93 -7.51 -3.56
CA CYS A 152 19.32 -8.62 -4.26
C CYS A 152 20.32 -9.36 -5.16
N LYS A 153 20.24 -10.70 -5.18
CA LYS A 153 21.00 -11.56 -6.11
C LYS A 153 20.34 -11.56 -7.50
N LEU A 154 20.36 -10.43 -8.18
CA LEU A 154 19.85 -10.29 -9.54
C LEU A 154 20.82 -10.92 -10.55
N SER A 155 20.30 -11.66 -11.53
CA SER A 155 21.09 -12.17 -12.65
C SER A 155 21.30 -11.08 -13.70
N GLU A 156 22.54 -10.89 -14.16
CA GLU A 156 22.86 -9.98 -15.26
C GLU A 156 22.24 -10.42 -16.61
N ASP A 157 21.78 -11.67 -16.73
CA ASP A 157 21.08 -12.15 -17.93
C ASP A 157 19.67 -11.56 -18.06
N GLU A 158 19.00 -11.34 -16.92
CA GLU A 158 17.63 -10.84 -16.86
C GLU A 158 17.57 -9.34 -16.57
N TRP A 159 18.52 -8.81 -15.80
CA TRP A 159 18.49 -7.46 -15.24
C TRP A 159 19.70 -6.64 -15.69
N THR A 160 19.48 -5.34 -15.89
CA THR A 160 20.53 -4.38 -16.22
C THR A 160 20.56 -3.29 -15.16
N SER A 161 21.76 -3.07 -14.61
CA SER A 161 22.02 -2.02 -13.63
C SER A 161 22.16 -0.66 -14.31
N GLN A 162 21.43 0.34 -13.81
CA GLN A 162 21.51 1.73 -14.27
C GLN A 162 21.78 2.72 -13.14
N ALA A 163 22.52 3.77 -13.45
CA ALA A 163 22.75 4.88 -12.54
C ALA A 163 21.56 5.85 -12.62
N HIS A 164 20.76 5.92 -11.55
CA HIS A 164 19.64 6.85 -11.44
C HIS A 164 19.97 7.96 -10.43
N PRO A 165 19.77 9.25 -10.76
CA PRO A 165 20.12 10.36 -9.87
C PRO A 165 19.46 10.33 -8.48
N GLY A 166 18.28 9.70 -8.36
CA GLY A 166 17.55 9.56 -7.09
C GLY A 166 18.04 8.41 -6.21
N TYR A 167 18.93 7.55 -6.70
CA TYR A 167 19.39 6.35 -5.99
C TYR A 167 20.89 6.43 -5.78
N GLY A 168 21.28 6.42 -4.51
CA GLY A 168 22.68 6.49 -4.08
C GLY A 168 22.97 5.44 -3.00
N PRO A 169 24.20 5.41 -2.46
CA PRO A 169 24.57 4.46 -1.42
C PRO A 169 23.54 4.42 -0.28
N GLY A 170 23.00 3.24 0.00
CA GLY A 170 21.98 3.03 1.03
C GLY A 170 20.52 3.12 0.58
N THR A 171 20.23 3.43 -0.69
CA THR A 171 18.85 3.45 -1.23
C THR A 171 18.39 2.12 -1.82
N GLY A 172 19.16 1.03 -1.64
CA GLY A 172 18.80 -0.29 -2.17
C GLY A 172 17.41 -0.76 -1.70
N LEU A 173 17.08 -0.59 -0.42
CA LEU A 173 15.79 -0.98 0.14
C LEU A 173 14.62 -0.16 -0.41
N LEU A 174 14.84 1.10 -0.79
CA LEU A 174 13.85 1.92 -1.45
C LEU A 174 13.52 1.33 -2.83
N ALA A 175 14.56 1.14 -3.67
CA ALA A 175 14.40 0.53 -4.99
C ALA A 175 13.74 -0.85 -4.92
N TRP A 176 14.11 -1.66 -3.93
CA TRP A 176 13.51 -2.98 -3.71
C TRP A 176 12.03 -2.89 -3.34
N MET A 177 11.66 -1.99 -2.43
CA MET A 177 10.27 -1.79 -2.05
C MET A 177 9.44 -1.30 -3.23
N GLU A 178 10.01 -0.45 -4.08
CA GLU A 178 9.37 0.04 -5.30
C GLU A 178 9.13 -1.05 -6.34
N CYS A 179 10.05 -2.01 -6.47
CA CYS A 179 9.79 -3.23 -7.24
C CYS A 179 8.63 -4.04 -6.64
N CYS A 180 8.59 -4.17 -5.31
CA CYS A 180 7.67 -5.08 -4.63
C CYS A 180 6.20 -4.65 -4.62
N TYR A 181 5.88 -3.37 -4.86
CA TYR A 181 4.49 -2.92 -5.00
C TYR A 181 3.97 -2.90 -6.43
N ILE A 182 4.80 -3.24 -7.43
CA ILE A 182 4.36 -3.23 -8.83
C ILE A 182 3.34 -4.34 -9.10
N SER A 183 3.66 -5.57 -8.67
CA SER A 183 2.78 -6.74 -8.81
C SER A 183 3.16 -7.83 -7.81
N SER A 184 2.24 -8.75 -7.53
CA SER A 184 2.48 -9.89 -6.64
C SER A 184 3.62 -10.79 -7.13
N SER A 185 3.71 -11.03 -8.44
CA SER A 185 4.77 -11.85 -9.06
C SER A 185 6.16 -11.23 -8.88
N ILE A 186 6.30 -9.92 -9.13
CA ILE A 186 7.57 -9.22 -8.94
C ILE A 186 7.93 -9.19 -7.45
N SER A 187 6.95 -8.92 -6.57
CA SER A 187 7.12 -8.96 -5.11
C SER A 187 7.69 -10.29 -4.62
N GLU A 188 7.12 -11.41 -5.09
CA GLU A 188 7.59 -12.75 -4.75
C GLU A 188 9.01 -13.03 -5.26
N ARG A 189 9.29 -12.64 -6.50
CA ARG A 189 10.63 -12.77 -7.08
C ARG A 189 11.64 -11.94 -6.28
N MET A 190 11.34 -10.68 -5.98
CA MET A 190 12.22 -9.79 -5.22
C MET A 190 12.45 -10.27 -3.80
N LEU A 191 11.43 -10.81 -3.13
CA LEU A 191 11.57 -11.42 -1.81
C LEU A 191 12.47 -12.67 -1.84
N SER A 192 12.42 -13.46 -2.92
CA SER A 192 13.27 -14.64 -3.09
C SER A 192 14.74 -14.32 -3.36
N LEU A 193 15.01 -13.14 -3.93
CA LEU A 193 16.35 -12.67 -4.27
C LEU A 193 16.98 -11.80 -3.19
N LEU A 194 16.20 -11.33 -2.22
CA LEU A 194 16.64 -10.48 -1.12
C LEU A 194 17.70 -11.20 -0.27
N VAL A 195 18.79 -10.51 0.02
CA VAL A 195 19.90 -11.00 0.85
C VAL A 195 19.84 -10.32 2.22
N VAL A 196 19.46 -11.09 3.23
CA VAL A 196 19.54 -10.69 4.65
C VAL A 196 20.01 -11.91 5.45
N ASP A 197 21.10 -11.77 6.18
CA ASP A 197 21.56 -12.79 7.11
C ASP A 197 20.72 -12.78 8.39
N VAL A 198 19.73 -13.67 8.45
CA VAL A 198 18.87 -13.86 9.63
C VAL A 198 19.66 -14.38 10.84
N GLY A 199 20.82 -15.00 10.62
CA GLY A 199 21.71 -15.44 11.69
C GLY A 199 22.44 -14.29 12.40
N ASN A 200 22.41 -13.08 11.82
CA ASN A 200 23.06 -11.90 12.35
C ASN A 200 22.00 -10.88 12.85
N PRO A 201 21.77 -10.79 14.18
CA PRO A 201 20.76 -9.89 14.74
C PRO A 201 20.99 -8.40 14.43
N GLU A 202 22.25 -8.00 14.25
CA GLU A 202 22.61 -6.62 13.91
C GLU A 202 22.17 -6.26 12.49
N GLU A 203 22.32 -7.20 11.56
CA GLU A 203 21.90 -7.04 10.17
C GLU A 203 20.37 -6.98 10.07
N VAL A 204 19.66 -7.89 10.74
CA VAL A 204 18.18 -7.86 10.81
C VAL A 204 17.68 -6.54 11.40
N ARG A 205 18.37 -6.01 12.42
CA ARG A 205 18.02 -4.72 13.02
C ARG A 205 18.25 -3.54 12.06
N LEU A 206 19.36 -3.54 11.33
CA LEU A 206 19.64 -2.52 10.31
C LEU A 206 18.65 -2.60 9.16
N PHE A 207 18.35 -3.80 8.68
CA PHE A 207 17.30 -4.06 7.70
C PHE A 207 15.96 -3.50 8.16
N SER A 208 15.56 -3.79 9.40
CA SER A 208 14.27 -3.33 9.96
C SER A 208 14.18 -1.80 10.06
N LYS A 209 15.29 -1.12 10.40
CA LYS A 209 15.36 0.34 10.39
C LYS A 209 15.30 0.91 8.96
N GLY A 210 16.06 0.31 8.04
CA GLY A 210 16.05 0.71 6.63
C GLY A 210 14.69 0.49 5.97
N PHE A 211 14.02 -0.61 6.31
CA PHE A 211 12.67 -0.94 5.86
C PHE A 211 11.67 0.13 6.29
N LEU A 212 11.72 0.57 7.57
CA LEU A 212 10.86 1.65 8.05
C LEU A 212 11.09 2.96 7.26
N VAL A 213 12.35 3.29 6.99
CA VAL A 213 12.73 4.49 6.22
C VAL A 213 12.25 4.40 4.77
N ALA A 214 12.35 3.24 4.13
CA ALA A 214 11.81 3.00 2.78
C ALA A 214 10.28 3.06 2.76
N LEU A 215 9.61 2.43 3.74
CA LEU A 215 8.16 2.43 3.88
C LEU A 215 7.59 3.84 3.96
N VAL A 216 8.21 4.69 4.77
CA VAL A 216 7.84 6.11 4.94
C VAL A 216 8.01 6.91 3.65
N GLN A 217 9.02 6.58 2.83
CA GLN A 217 9.24 7.24 1.55
C GLN A 217 8.25 6.80 0.48
N VAL A 218 7.84 5.53 0.48
CA VAL A 218 6.97 4.93 -0.53
C VAL A 218 5.49 5.12 -0.24
N MET A 219 5.06 4.94 1.01
CA MET A 219 3.65 4.97 1.43
C MET A 219 2.86 6.16 0.88
N PRO A 220 3.38 7.41 0.86
CA PRO A 220 2.61 8.54 0.35
C PRO A 220 2.29 8.46 -1.14
N TRP A 221 3.06 7.70 -1.92
CA TRP A 221 2.93 7.61 -3.38
C TRP A 221 2.19 6.36 -3.85
N CYS A 222 1.90 5.44 -2.93
CA CYS A 222 1.14 4.23 -3.22
C CYS A 222 -0.31 4.58 -3.52
N SER A 223 -0.85 3.98 -4.57
CA SER A 223 -2.29 3.78 -4.68
C SER A 223 -2.80 2.78 -3.61
N PRO A 224 -4.12 2.67 -3.39
CA PRO A 224 -4.68 1.64 -2.52
C PRO A 224 -4.21 0.22 -2.87
N GLN A 225 -4.17 -0.15 -4.16
CA GLN A 225 -3.74 -1.50 -4.56
C GLN A 225 -2.23 -1.73 -4.34
N GLU A 226 -1.38 -0.76 -4.70
CA GLU A 226 0.06 -0.84 -4.42
C GLU A 226 0.34 -1.00 -2.92
N TRP A 227 -0.41 -0.27 -2.09
CA TRP A 227 -0.32 -0.38 -0.65
C TRP A 227 -0.72 -1.78 -0.13
N GLN A 228 -1.73 -2.42 -0.73
CA GLN A 228 -2.08 -3.80 -0.38
C GLN A 228 -0.93 -4.76 -0.69
N TYR A 229 -0.20 -4.60 -1.79
CA TYR A 229 0.97 -5.43 -2.07
C TYR A 229 2.06 -5.25 -1.01
N LEU A 230 2.35 -4.01 -0.58
CA LEU A 230 3.30 -3.76 0.51
C LEU A 230 2.83 -4.30 1.86
N TYR A 231 1.53 -4.21 2.14
CA TYR A 231 0.95 -4.79 3.34
C TYR A 231 1.19 -6.30 3.39
N GLN A 232 0.91 -7.01 2.29
CA GLN A 232 1.15 -8.46 2.19
C GLN A 232 2.64 -8.82 2.23
N LEU A 233 3.50 -8.03 1.57
CA LEU A 233 4.95 -8.19 1.65
C LEU A 233 5.44 -8.06 3.10
N THR A 234 4.95 -7.06 3.83
CA THR A 234 5.31 -6.81 5.22
C THR A 234 4.92 -7.99 6.10
N ARG A 235 3.72 -8.55 5.92
CA ARG A 235 3.29 -9.79 6.60
C ARG A 235 4.27 -10.93 6.34
N ARG A 236 4.62 -11.17 5.08
CA ARG A 236 5.56 -12.24 4.70
C ARG A 236 6.96 -12.04 5.29
N LEU A 237 7.43 -10.80 5.40
CA LEU A 237 8.72 -10.50 6.04
C LEU A 237 8.70 -10.78 7.54
N LEU A 238 7.61 -10.44 8.23
CA LEU A 238 7.41 -10.76 9.65
C LEU A 238 7.32 -12.28 9.86
N GLU A 239 6.55 -12.97 9.02
CA GLU A 239 6.42 -14.45 9.02
C GLU A 239 7.78 -15.15 8.87
N LYS A 240 8.59 -14.68 7.92
CA LYS A 240 9.94 -15.21 7.66
C LYS A 240 11.00 -14.71 8.65
N GLN A 241 10.62 -13.87 9.62
CA GLN A 241 11.52 -13.24 10.60
C GLN A 241 12.65 -12.42 9.96
N LEU A 242 12.45 -11.96 8.73
CA LEU A 242 13.37 -11.05 8.02
C LEU A 242 13.20 -9.62 8.53
N LEU A 243 11.99 -9.26 8.96
CA LEU A 243 11.67 -7.99 9.56
C LEU A 243 11.43 -8.17 11.06
N HIS A 244 12.14 -7.41 11.88
CA HIS A 244 11.95 -7.39 13.33
C HIS A 244 11.17 -6.15 13.75
N VAL A 245 9.98 -6.40 14.32
CA VAL A 245 9.18 -5.40 15.01
C VAL A 245 8.77 -5.99 16.37
N PRO A 246 8.84 -5.24 17.47
CA PRO A 246 8.35 -5.72 18.76
C PRO A 246 6.81 -5.82 18.75
N TYR A 247 6.26 -6.84 19.39
CA TYR A 247 4.81 -7.06 19.51
C TYR A 247 4.17 -6.22 20.64
N SER A 248 4.97 -5.68 21.57
CA SER A 248 4.49 -4.78 22.63
C SER A 248 5.16 -3.41 22.55
N LEU A 249 4.40 -2.38 22.92
CA LEU A 249 4.93 -1.05 23.21
C LEU A 249 5.02 -0.80 24.71
N GLU A 250 5.80 0.23 25.05
CA GLU A 250 6.08 0.72 26.40
C GLU A 250 4.84 1.16 27.22
N TYR A 251 3.66 1.24 26.60
CA TYR A 251 2.47 1.86 27.22
C TYR A 251 1.73 0.98 28.23
N ILE A 252 1.81 -0.35 28.12
CA ILE A 252 1.06 -1.26 29.00
C ILE A 252 2.03 -1.89 30.01
N GLN A 253 2.15 -1.25 31.18
CA GLN A 253 3.00 -1.72 32.29
C GLN A 253 2.49 -3.01 32.94
N PHE A 254 1.21 -3.35 32.73
CA PHE A 254 0.61 -4.59 33.15
C PHE A 254 0.46 -5.49 31.95
N VAL A 255 1.55 -6.11 31.49
CA VAL A 255 1.42 -7.26 30.60
C VAL A 255 0.85 -8.36 31.48
N PRO A 256 -0.44 -8.74 31.35
CA PRO A 256 -0.92 -9.90 32.09
C PRO A 256 -0.15 -11.12 31.56
N LEU A 257 -0.22 -12.27 32.22
CA LEU A 257 0.40 -13.52 31.74
C LEU A 257 -0.33 -14.06 30.49
N LEU A 258 -0.56 -13.21 29.49
CA LEU A 258 -1.26 -13.48 28.24
C LEU A 258 -0.32 -14.11 27.23
N ASN A 259 -0.86 -15.03 26.44
CA ASN A 259 -0.14 -15.59 25.32
C ASN A 259 -0.41 -14.76 24.07
N LEU A 260 0.41 -13.73 23.83
CA LEU A 260 0.24 -12.84 22.67
C LEU A 260 0.69 -13.47 21.33
N LYS A 261 1.24 -14.68 21.33
CA LYS A 261 1.72 -15.35 20.11
C LYS A 261 0.68 -15.44 18.98
N PRO A 262 -0.62 -15.74 19.24
CA PRO A 262 -1.64 -15.80 18.20
C PRO A 262 -1.86 -14.47 17.47
N PHE A 263 -1.54 -13.34 18.11
CA PHE A 263 -1.72 -11.99 17.55
C PHE A 263 -0.39 -11.29 17.27
N ALA A 264 0.73 -12.03 17.26
CA ALA A 264 2.05 -11.43 17.18
C ALA A 264 2.22 -10.57 15.92
N GLN A 265 1.78 -11.06 14.76
CA GLN A 265 1.89 -10.31 13.50
C GLN A 265 1.01 -9.07 13.49
N GLU A 266 -0.23 -9.18 13.95
CA GLU A 266 -1.20 -8.10 13.96
C GLU A 266 -0.71 -6.96 14.89
N LEU A 267 -0.16 -7.33 16.04
CA LEU A 267 0.48 -6.39 16.96
C LEU A 267 1.73 -5.75 16.33
N GLN A 268 2.59 -6.54 15.71
CA GLN A 268 3.80 -6.05 15.03
C GLN A 268 3.46 -5.06 13.92
N LEU A 269 2.47 -5.34 13.09
CA LEU A 269 1.99 -4.42 12.05
C LEU A 269 1.47 -3.12 12.67
N SER A 270 0.65 -3.22 13.71
CA SER A 270 0.14 -2.04 14.41
C SER A 270 1.27 -1.16 14.97
N VAL A 271 2.30 -1.78 15.55
CA VAL A 271 3.50 -1.07 16.03
C VAL A 271 4.29 -0.45 14.88
N LEU A 272 4.50 -1.18 13.78
CA LEU A 272 5.20 -0.67 12.62
C LEU A 272 4.52 0.58 12.05
N PHE A 273 3.19 0.56 11.92
CA PHE A 273 2.43 1.72 11.47
C PHE A 273 2.56 2.92 12.41
N LEU A 274 2.51 2.70 13.73
CA LEU A 274 2.79 3.77 14.68
C LEU A 274 4.19 4.35 14.46
N ARG A 275 5.22 3.50 14.31
CA ARG A 275 6.60 3.97 14.08
C ARG A 275 6.73 4.73 12.75
N ALA A 276 6.03 4.30 11.70
CA ALA A 276 5.99 5.00 10.42
C ALA A 276 5.41 6.41 10.57
N PHE A 277 4.29 6.56 11.27
CA PHE A 277 3.69 7.87 11.52
C PHE A 277 4.53 8.73 12.48
N GLN A 278 5.17 8.15 13.48
CA GLN A 278 6.13 8.87 14.33
C GLN A 278 7.29 9.44 13.51
N PHE A 279 7.76 8.71 12.50
CA PHE A 279 8.78 9.19 11.58
C PHE A 279 8.24 10.25 10.63
N LEU A 280 7.10 10.01 9.97
CA LEU A 280 6.45 10.97 9.05
C LEU A 280 6.16 12.31 9.74
N CYS A 281 5.63 12.28 10.96
CA CYS A 281 5.28 13.48 11.72
C CYS A 281 6.48 14.11 12.45
N SER A 282 7.68 13.54 12.32
CA SER A 282 8.89 14.11 12.90
C SER A 282 9.21 15.47 12.29
N GLN A 283 10.04 16.25 12.97
CA GLN A 283 10.44 17.58 12.49
C GLN A 283 11.10 17.56 11.10
N SER A 284 11.76 16.45 10.76
CA SER A 284 12.43 16.25 9.47
C SER A 284 11.45 16.05 8.31
N CYS A 285 10.27 15.49 8.59
CA CYS A 285 9.33 15.01 7.58
C CYS A 285 7.97 15.71 7.58
N ARG A 286 7.65 16.49 8.63
CA ARG A 286 6.32 17.14 8.79
C ARG A 286 5.86 18.00 7.61
N ASN A 287 6.79 18.48 6.79
CA ASN A 287 6.51 19.32 5.61
C ASN A 287 6.62 18.56 4.28
N TRP A 288 6.80 17.23 4.30
CA TRP A 288 6.96 16.43 3.07
C TRP A 288 5.67 16.31 2.27
N LEU A 289 4.52 16.38 2.95
CA LEU A 289 3.22 16.18 2.32
C LEU A 289 2.33 17.42 2.44
N PRO A 290 1.59 17.77 1.38
CA PRO A 290 0.47 18.69 1.49
C PRO A 290 -0.68 18.03 2.27
N MET A 291 -1.69 18.81 2.64
CA MET A 291 -2.86 18.30 3.38
C MET A 291 -3.58 17.14 2.68
N GLU A 292 -3.65 17.15 1.35
CA GLU A 292 -4.24 16.04 0.61
C GLU A 292 -3.40 14.75 0.73
N GLY A 293 -2.07 14.87 0.81
CA GLY A 293 -1.15 13.75 1.05
C GLY A 293 -1.29 13.18 2.46
N TRP A 294 -1.46 14.03 3.47
CA TRP A 294 -1.78 13.59 4.81
C TRP A 294 -3.12 12.84 4.88
N SER A 295 -4.14 13.35 4.20
CA SER A 295 -5.43 12.66 4.09
C SER A 295 -5.27 11.27 3.45
N HIS A 296 -4.46 11.18 2.40
CA HIS A 296 -4.18 9.92 1.70
C HIS A 296 -3.51 8.88 2.59
N VAL A 297 -2.40 9.20 3.25
CA VAL A 297 -1.70 8.24 4.11
C VAL A 297 -2.55 7.81 5.30
N VAL A 298 -3.41 8.69 5.82
CA VAL A 298 -4.37 8.35 6.87
C VAL A 298 -5.42 7.36 6.36
N LYS A 299 -5.93 7.53 5.13
CA LYS A 299 -6.86 6.57 4.53
C LYS A 299 -6.22 5.19 4.37
N LEU A 300 -4.98 5.13 3.88
CA LEU A 300 -4.23 3.87 3.75
C LEU A 300 -4.03 3.19 5.11
N LEU A 301 -3.67 3.97 6.14
CA LEU A 301 -3.55 3.47 7.51
C LEU A 301 -4.86 2.91 8.03
N CYS A 302 -5.97 3.66 7.90
CA CYS A 302 -7.29 3.21 8.36
C CYS A 302 -7.68 1.90 7.69
N GLY A 303 -7.50 1.77 6.36
CA GLY A 303 -7.75 0.52 5.64
C GLY A 303 -6.91 -0.65 6.19
N SER A 304 -5.62 -0.45 6.44
CA SER A 304 -4.76 -1.48 7.04
C SER A 304 -5.20 -1.87 8.45
N LEU A 305 -5.57 -0.90 9.30
CA LEU A 305 -6.01 -1.18 10.66
C LEU A 305 -7.39 -1.87 10.69
N THR A 306 -8.30 -1.52 9.78
CA THR A 306 -9.57 -2.25 9.62
C THR A 306 -9.31 -3.71 9.23
N ASN A 307 -8.41 -3.97 8.27
CA ASN A 307 -8.01 -5.33 7.90
C ASN A 307 -7.39 -6.11 9.09
N LEU A 308 -6.67 -5.43 10.00
CA LEU A 308 -6.19 -6.03 11.24
C LEU A 308 -7.33 -6.41 12.19
N LEU A 309 -8.33 -5.55 12.36
CA LEU A 309 -9.51 -5.86 13.19
C LEU A 309 -10.25 -7.09 12.65
N GLU A 310 -10.41 -7.19 11.33
CA GLU A 310 -11.01 -8.35 10.68
C GLU A 310 -10.17 -9.61 10.88
N SER A 311 -8.85 -9.52 10.73
CA SER A 311 -7.92 -10.63 10.97
C SER A 311 -8.04 -11.16 12.41
N VAL A 312 -8.13 -10.27 13.39
CA VAL A 312 -8.31 -10.64 14.81
C VAL A 312 -9.65 -11.31 15.08
N ARG A 313 -10.75 -10.81 14.48
CA ARG A 313 -12.06 -11.48 14.56
C ARG A 313 -12.03 -12.88 13.93
N LEU A 314 -11.26 -13.08 12.86
CA LEU A 314 -11.06 -14.39 12.25
C LEU A 314 -10.24 -15.32 13.14
N ILE A 315 -9.13 -14.85 13.72
CA ILE A 315 -8.33 -15.63 14.68
C ILE A 315 -9.17 -16.03 15.90
N GLN A 316 -10.03 -15.13 16.38
CA GLN A 316 -10.95 -15.43 17.48
C GLN A 316 -11.98 -16.50 17.13
N SER A 317 -12.51 -16.50 15.91
CA SER A 317 -13.53 -17.47 15.46
C SER A 317 -12.94 -18.81 14.99
N VAL A 318 -11.70 -18.82 14.49
CA VAL A 318 -11.03 -19.99 13.86
C VAL A 318 -9.87 -20.56 14.70
N GLY A 319 -9.50 -19.92 15.82
CA GLY A 319 -8.30 -20.23 16.63
C GLY A 319 -8.07 -21.72 16.91
N PRO A 320 -6.82 -22.19 17.10
CA PRO A 320 -6.42 -23.58 16.86
C PRO A 320 -7.19 -24.61 17.69
N TRP A 321 -8.24 -25.19 17.09
CA TRP A 321 -8.97 -26.38 17.55
C TRP A 321 -8.16 -27.69 17.38
N ALA A 322 -6.83 -27.62 17.45
CA ALA A 322 -5.95 -28.75 17.26
C ALA A 322 -5.08 -28.89 18.51
N GLN A 323 -5.47 -29.82 19.40
CA GLN A 323 -4.79 -30.31 20.63
C GLN A 323 -5.54 -30.12 21.96
N GLY A 324 -6.87 -30.04 21.95
CA GLY A 324 -7.67 -30.40 23.15
C GLY A 324 -7.58 -29.47 24.35
N GLN A 325 -7.15 -28.22 24.18
CA GLN A 325 -7.32 -27.15 25.17
C GLN A 325 -8.23 -26.06 24.58
N GLU A 326 -9.45 -25.92 25.13
CA GLU A 326 -10.29 -24.74 24.93
C GLU A 326 -9.58 -23.53 25.59
N GLN A 327 -8.68 -22.85 24.88
CA GLN A 327 -8.11 -21.59 25.34
C GLN A 327 -8.95 -20.42 24.83
N ASP A 328 -9.68 -19.78 25.74
CA ASP A 328 -10.37 -18.52 25.51
C ASP A 328 -9.35 -17.40 25.24
N LEU A 329 -9.30 -16.90 24.00
CA LEU A 329 -8.42 -15.79 23.57
C LEU A 329 -9.03 -14.40 23.86
N THR A 330 -10.10 -14.33 24.65
CA THR A 330 -10.81 -13.07 24.88
C THR A 330 -9.91 -12.00 25.51
N GLN A 331 -9.08 -12.37 26.50
CA GLN A 331 -8.20 -11.41 27.18
C GLN A 331 -7.10 -10.88 26.25
N GLU A 332 -6.49 -11.75 25.46
CA GLU A 332 -5.53 -11.40 24.40
C GLU A 332 -6.15 -10.47 23.36
N THR A 333 -7.41 -10.72 22.98
CA THR A 333 -8.14 -9.90 22.01
C THR A 333 -8.50 -8.52 22.58
N LEU A 334 -8.91 -8.44 23.86
CA LEU A 334 -9.13 -7.17 24.56
C LEU A 334 -7.84 -6.36 24.69
N PHE A 335 -6.71 -7.03 24.98
CA PHE A 335 -5.40 -6.41 24.98
C PHE A 335 -5.05 -5.85 23.60
N PHE A 336 -5.28 -6.62 22.53
CA PHE A 336 -5.06 -6.16 21.17
C PHE A 336 -5.85 -4.88 20.85
N TYR A 337 -7.17 -4.87 21.11
CA TYR A 337 -7.99 -3.68 20.88
C TYR A 337 -7.51 -2.48 21.68
N THR A 338 -7.11 -2.68 22.94
CA THR A 338 -6.53 -1.63 23.78
C THR A 338 -5.27 -1.06 23.15
N GLN A 339 -4.35 -1.92 22.69
CA GLN A 339 -3.09 -1.49 22.10
C GLN A 339 -3.30 -0.74 20.77
N VAL A 340 -4.14 -1.25 19.87
CA VAL A 340 -4.44 -0.57 18.60
C VAL A 340 -5.15 0.77 18.85
N PHE A 341 -6.07 0.85 19.82
CA PHE A 341 -6.70 2.11 20.22
C PHE A 341 -5.65 3.14 20.67
N CYS A 342 -4.68 2.73 21.50
CA CYS A 342 -3.58 3.60 21.92
C CYS A 342 -2.78 4.11 20.72
N HIS A 343 -2.46 3.25 19.76
CA HIS A 343 -1.70 3.64 18.58
C HIS A 343 -2.47 4.64 17.71
N VAL A 344 -3.77 4.39 17.47
CA VAL A 344 -4.63 5.31 16.71
C VAL A 344 -4.66 6.69 17.36
N LEU A 345 -4.89 6.76 18.68
CA LEU A 345 -4.92 8.03 19.39
C LEU A 345 -3.57 8.75 19.40
N HIS A 346 -2.46 8.01 19.52
CA HIS A 346 -1.13 8.59 19.42
C HIS A 346 -0.89 9.20 18.03
N ILE A 347 -1.28 8.49 16.97
CA ILE A 347 -1.18 9.00 15.60
C ILE A 347 -2.04 10.26 15.42
N MET A 348 -3.29 10.24 15.92
CA MET A 348 -4.16 11.42 15.88
C MET A 348 -3.55 12.64 16.59
N ALA A 349 -2.85 12.43 17.72
CA ALA A 349 -2.22 13.51 18.46
C ALA A 349 -1.02 14.15 17.73
N MET A 350 -0.39 13.41 16.80
CA MET A 350 0.73 13.91 15.99
C MET A 350 0.30 14.59 14.69
N LEU A 351 -0.94 14.37 14.24
CA LEU A 351 -1.44 14.81 12.94
C LEU A 351 -2.20 16.14 13.00
N HIS A 352 -2.37 16.74 11.81
CA HIS A 352 -3.26 17.87 11.60
C HIS A 352 -4.73 17.46 11.81
N GLN A 353 -5.50 18.29 12.51
CA GLN A 353 -6.86 17.94 12.97
C GLN A 353 -7.85 17.69 11.83
N GLU A 354 -7.63 18.33 10.69
CA GLU A 354 -8.42 18.28 9.47
C GLU A 354 -8.38 16.89 8.81
N VAL A 355 -7.34 16.09 9.07
CA VAL A 355 -7.20 14.74 8.50
C VAL A 355 -7.51 13.62 9.49
N CYS A 356 -7.81 13.94 10.75
CA CYS A 356 -7.99 12.95 11.80
C CYS A 356 -9.38 12.28 11.84
N GLU A 357 -10.35 12.75 11.04
CA GLU A 357 -11.72 12.20 11.08
C GLU A 357 -11.80 10.68 10.82
N PRO A 358 -11.11 10.11 9.82
CA PRO A 358 -11.12 8.66 9.61
C PRO A 358 -10.53 7.86 10.78
N LEU A 359 -9.50 8.40 11.45
CA LEU A 359 -8.90 7.77 12.62
C LEU A 359 -9.80 7.85 13.85
N TYR A 360 -10.53 8.95 13.99
CA TYR A 360 -11.53 9.11 15.05
C TYR A 360 -12.66 8.09 14.91
N VAL A 361 -13.19 7.90 13.70
CA VAL A 361 -14.20 6.88 13.41
C VAL A 361 -13.67 5.48 13.72
N LEU A 362 -12.44 5.18 13.30
CA LEU A 362 -11.78 3.90 13.60
C LEU A 362 -11.59 3.70 15.11
N ALA A 363 -11.21 4.72 15.87
CA ALA A 363 -11.07 4.65 17.32
C ALA A 363 -12.41 4.30 17.99
N LEU A 364 -13.52 4.87 17.51
CA LEU A 364 -14.86 4.52 17.97
C LEU A 364 -15.23 3.08 17.60
N GLU A 365 -14.86 2.59 16.41
CA GLU A 365 -15.09 1.19 16.02
C GLU A 365 -14.33 0.23 16.93
N ILE A 366 -13.06 0.51 17.22
CA ILE A 366 -12.23 -0.31 18.13
C ILE A 366 -12.87 -0.38 19.51
N LEU A 367 -13.35 0.75 20.06
CA LEU A 367 -14.07 0.77 21.33
C LEU A 367 -15.38 -0.04 21.28
N THR A 368 -16.10 -0.03 20.15
CA THR A 368 -17.29 -0.89 19.98
C THR A 368 -16.88 -2.36 20.04
N CYS A 369 -15.83 -2.76 19.34
CA CYS A 369 -15.34 -4.14 19.34
C CYS A 369 -14.93 -4.59 20.73
N TYR A 370 -14.21 -3.72 21.45
CA TYR A 370 -13.82 -3.94 22.84
C TYR A 370 -15.04 -4.12 23.75
N GLU A 371 -16.01 -3.21 23.67
CA GLU A 371 -17.23 -3.24 24.49
C GLU A 371 -18.05 -4.52 24.24
N THR A 372 -18.28 -4.86 22.97
CA THR A 372 -19.01 -6.08 22.60
C THR A 372 -18.35 -7.32 23.20
N LEU A 373 -17.03 -7.42 23.06
CA LEU A 373 -16.27 -8.57 23.55
C LEU A 373 -16.20 -8.62 25.09
N SER A 374 -16.00 -7.48 25.73
CA SER A 374 -15.92 -7.36 27.19
C SER A 374 -17.23 -7.79 27.87
N LYS A 375 -18.38 -7.44 27.27
CA LYS A 375 -19.71 -7.84 27.78
C LYS A 375 -19.97 -9.34 27.69
N THR A 376 -19.38 -10.02 26.71
CA THR A 376 -19.56 -11.46 26.51
C THR A 376 -18.63 -12.33 27.35
N ASN A 377 -17.64 -11.75 28.05
CA ASN A 377 -16.69 -12.53 28.85
C ASN A 377 -17.27 -12.84 30.26
N PRO A 378 -17.59 -14.11 30.59
CA PRO A 378 -18.09 -14.49 31.92
C PRO A 378 -16.96 -14.55 32.96
N SER A 379 -15.69 -14.56 32.53
CA SER A 379 -14.53 -14.44 33.43
C SER A 379 -14.37 -12.97 33.81
N VAL A 380 -15.12 -12.55 34.82
CA VAL A 380 -14.89 -11.28 35.53
C VAL A 380 -13.52 -11.37 36.21
N SER A 381 -12.46 -11.08 35.49
CA SER A 381 -11.22 -10.67 36.12
C SER A 381 -11.50 -9.32 36.76
N SER A 382 -11.86 -9.35 38.05
CA SER A 382 -12.09 -8.26 39.01
C SER A 382 -12.64 -6.92 38.46
N LEU A 383 -13.74 -6.40 39.03
CA LEU A 383 -14.17 -5.00 38.84
C LEU A 383 -13.00 -3.98 38.85
N LEU A 384 -11.94 -4.28 39.60
CA LEU A 384 -10.69 -3.52 39.63
C LEU A 384 -9.95 -3.47 38.28
N GLN A 385 -9.80 -4.57 37.56
CA GLN A 385 -9.13 -4.58 36.24
C GLN A 385 -9.91 -3.74 35.24
N LYS A 386 -11.23 -3.92 35.17
CA LYS A 386 -12.10 -3.11 34.30
C LYS A 386 -12.01 -1.61 34.62
N VAL A 387 -11.99 -1.25 35.91
CA VAL A 387 -11.83 0.14 36.34
C VAL A 387 -10.43 0.69 35.99
N ASN A 388 -9.38 -0.13 36.11
CA ASN A 388 -8.02 0.28 35.75
C ASN A 388 -7.86 0.48 34.24
N GLU A 389 -8.42 -0.43 33.42
CA GLU A 389 -8.46 -0.31 31.96
C GLU A 389 -9.26 0.93 31.53
N GLN A 390 -10.43 1.18 32.13
CA GLN A 390 -11.20 2.41 31.88
C GLN A 390 -10.40 3.67 32.21
N ARG A 391 -9.71 3.71 33.37
CA ARG A 391 -8.88 4.86 33.75
C ARG A 391 -7.74 5.07 32.76
N PHE A 392 -7.09 4.00 32.32
CA PHE A 392 -6.01 4.05 31.34
C PHE A 392 -6.51 4.54 29.97
N LEU A 393 -7.61 4.00 29.46
CA LEU A 393 -8.19 4.44 28.19
C LEU A 393 -8.64 5.91 28.26
N LYS A 394 -9.18 6.36 29.40
CA LYS A 394 -9.51 7.77 29.64
C LYS A 394 -8.28 8.66 29.61
N SER A 395 -7.20 8.30 30.31
CA SER A 395 -5.99 9.12 30.36
C SER A 395 -5.34 9.31 28.99
N ILE A 396 -5.47 8.33 28.09
CA ILE A 396 -5.01 8.48 26.70
C ILE A 396 -5.96 9.39 25.92
N ALA A 397 -7.28 9.16 26.02
CA ALA A 397 -8.30 9.94 25.31
C ALA A 397 -8.32 11.43 25.71
N GLU A 398 -7.90 11.78 26.93
CA GLU A 398 -7.82 13.16 27.41
C GLU A 398 -6.94 14.08 26.56
N ASN A 399 -5.94 13.51 25.87
CA ASN A 399 -5.00 14.25 25.03
C ASN A 399 -5.53 14.56 23.62
N ILE A 400 -6.75 14.11 23.29
CA ILE A 400 -7.33 14.30 21.96
C ILE A 400 -7.98 15.67 21.84
N SER A 401 -7.73 16.30 20.70
CA SER A 401 -8.47 17.47 20.21
C SER A 401 -9.23 17.09 18.92
N PRO A 402 -10.27 17.83 18.52
CA PRO A 402 -11.00 18.85 19.29
C PRO A 402 -11.78 18.28 20.49
N GLU A 403 -12.23 19.17 21.37
CA GLU A 403 -12.90 18.80 22.64
C GLU A 403 -14.15 17.91 22.44
N GLU A 404 -14.91 18.13 21.37
CA GLU A 404 -16.11 17.33 21.06
C GLU A 404 -15.74 15.85 20.84
N ARG A 405 -14.72 15.56 20.02
CA ARG A 405 -14.23 14.19 19.78
C ARG A 405 -13.75 13.54 21.09
N ARG A 406 -13.03 14.29 21.91
CA ARG A 406 -12.59 13.85 23.24
C ARG A 406 -13.77 13.49 24.14
N GLN A 407 -14.78 14.36 24.22
CA GLN A 407 -15.97 14.12 25.05
C GLN A 407 -16.72 12.87 24.61
N THR A 408 -16.90 12.65 23.31
CA THR A 408 -17.53 11.44 22.79
C THR A 408 -16.73 10.18 23.13
N LEU A 409 -15.40 10.19 22.99
CA LEU A 409 -14.55 9.06 23.39
C LEU A 409 -14.67 8.78 24.90
N LEU A 410 -14.59 9.81 25.74
CA LEU A 410 -14.70 9.67 27.20
C LEU A 410 -16.08 9.16 27.63
N GLN A 411 -17.15 9.61 26.97
CA GLN A 411 -18.50 9.12 27.20
C GLN A 411 -18.61 7.64 26.82
N LYS A 412 -18.12 7.27 25.63
CA LYS A 412 -18.10 5.86 25.20
C LYS A 412 -17.30 4.99 26.15
N ILE A 413 -16.14 5.47 26.62
CA ILE A 413 -15.30 4.74 27.56
C ILE A 413 -15.97 4.54 28.93
N SER A 414 -16.82 5.48 29.33
CA SER A 414 -17.56 5.40 30.60
C SER A 414 -18.75 4.45 30.55
N ASN A 415 -19.25 4.12 29.35
CA ASN A 415 -20.49 3.37 29.16
C ASN A 415 -20.30 1.85 29.06
N PHE A 416 -19.06 1.35 28.91
CA PHE A 416 -18.80 -0.09 28.75
C PHE A 416 -18.66 -0.86 30.05
#